data_AF-A0A9E1WPB0-F1
#
_entry.id   AF-A0A9E1WPB0-F1
#
_cell.length_a   1.000
_cell.length_b   1.000
_cell.length_c   1.000
_cell.angle_alpha   90.00
_cell.angle_beta   90.00
_cell.angle_gamma   90.00
#
_symmetry.space_group_name_H-M   'P 1'
#
loop_
_entity.id
_entity.type
_entity.pdbx_description
1 polymer ?
#
loop_
_entity_poly.entity_id
_entity_poly.type
_entity_poly.pdbx_seq_one_letter_code
_entity_poly.pdbx_strand_id
1 'polypeptide(L)' 'VARGPGMFGSEGQETALVQEILGDVPLVGFFGQGEISNARLYGYTGVLTLFL' A
#
# COMPACT_ATOMS: atom_id res chain seq x y z
N VAL A 1 -7.51 -1.04 13.63
CA VAL A 1 -6.80 -2.20 13.06
C VAL A 1 -5.85 -1.64 12.01
N ALA A 2 -4.54 -1.75 12.23
CA ALA A 2 -3.55 -1.28 11.27
C ALA A 2 -3.39 -2.31 10.15
N ARG A 3 -3.11 -1.86 8.92
CA ARG A 3 -2.64 -2.76 7.84
C ARG A 3 -1.25 -3.31 8.18
N GLY A 4 -0.96 -4.51 7.69
CA GLY A 4 0.27 -5.24 8.00
C GLY A 4 0.04 -6.73 8.23
N PRO A 5 0.95 -7.43 8.94
CA PRO A 5 0.89 -8.89 9.08
C PRO A 5 -0.42 -9.42 9.68
N GLY A 6 -1.10 -8.64 10.53
CA GLY A 6 -2.42 -9.01 11.06
C GLY A 6 -3.55 -9.07 10.02
N MET A 7 -3.35 -8.51 8.82
CA MET A 7 -4.29 -8.54 7.70
C MET A 7 -3.79 -9.43 6.55
N PHE A 8 -2.47 -9.48 6.32
CA PHE A 8 -1.88 -10.17 5.18
C PHE A 8 -1.08 -11.43 5.54
N GLY A 9 -1.01 -11.80 6.82
CA GLY A 9 -0.38 -13.03 7.32
C GLY A 9 1.14 -12.95 7.49
N SER A 10 1.85 -12.35 6.54
CA SER A 10 3.31 -12.16 6.60
C SER A 10 3.70 -10.73 6.24
N GLU A 11 4.90 -10.34 6.68
CA GLU A 11 5.51 -9.07 6.27
C GLU A 11 5.78 -9.09 4.76
N GLY A 12 5.51 -7.97 4.08
CA GLY A 12 5.73 -7.83 2.64
C GLY A 12 4.65 -8.43 1.73
N GLN A 13 3.72 -9.25 2.25
CA GLN A 13 2.68 -9.90 1.43
C GLN A 13 1.77 -8.92 0.68
N GLU A 14 1.48 -7.76 1.28
CA GLU A 14 0.71 -6.70 0.61
C GLU A 14 1.44 -6.14 -0.62
N THR A 15 2.76 -5.94 -0.53
CA THR A 15 3.58 -5.47 -1.67
C THR A 15 3.69 -6.53 -2.75
N ALA A 16 3.83 -7.81 -2.36
CA ALA A 16 3.84 -8.93 -3.31
C ALA A 16 2.53 -9.01 -4.11
N LEU A 17 1.37 -8.84 -3.44
CA LEU A 17 0.07 -8.83 -4.10
C LEU A 17 -0.06 -7.68 -5.09
N VAL A 18 0.42 -6.49 -4.73
CA VAL A 18 0.44 -5.32 -5.64
C VAL A 18 1.27 -5.63 -6.90
N GLN A 19 2.46 -6.22 -6.74
CA GLN A 19 3.31 -6.59 -7.87
C GLN A 19 2.69 -7.69 -8.74
N GLU A 20 2.05 -8.68 -8.14
CA GLU A 20 1.36 -9.75 -8.87
C GLU A 20 0.24 -9.19 -9.78
N ILE A 21 -0.54 -8.24 -9.27
CA ILE A 21 -1.69 -7.68 -10.01
C ILE A 21 -1.24 -6.64 -11.04
N LEU A 22 -0.31 -5.76 -10.68
CA LEU A 22 0.11 -4.66 -11.56
C LEU A 22 1.21 -5.06 -12.56
N GLY A 23 1.91 -6.17 -12.31
CA GLY A 23 3.00 -6.65 -13.15
C GLY A 23 4.28 -5.83 -12.99
N ASP A 24 5.01 -5.69 -14.10
CA ASP A 24 6.31 -5.03 -14.15
C ASP A 24 6.18 -3.50 -14.12
N VAL A 25 5.84 -2.98 -12.93
CA VAL A 25 5.88 -1.56 -12.62
C VAL A 25 7.12 -1.27 -11.76
N PRO A 26 7.79 -0.13 -11.94
CA PRO A 26 8.99 0.22 -11.18
C PRO A 26 8.63 0.68 -9.75
N LEU A 27 8.04 -0.24 -8.97
CA LEU A 27 7.55 0.00 -7.61
C LEU A 27 8.71 0.15 -6.63
N VAL A 28 8.76 1.30 -5.97
CA VAL A 28 9.76 1.67 -4.96
C VAL A 28 9.23 1.43 -3.56
N GLY A 29 7.92 1.59 -3.36
CA GLY A 29 7.29 1.38 -2.07
C GLY A 29 5.79 1.64 -2.07
N PHE A 30 5.18 1.28 -0.94
CA PHE A 30 3.75 1.40 -0.70
C PHE A 30 3.51 1.93 0.72
N PHE A 31 2.55 2.84 0.87
CA PHE A 31 2.12 3.37 2.17
C PHE A 31 0.63 3.14 2.37
N GLY A 32 0.28 2.51 3.50
CA GLY A 32 -1.08 2.02 3.77
C GLY A 32 -1.72 2.49 5.08
N GLN A 33 -1.32 3.62 5.67
CA GLN A 33 -1.85 4.06 6.97
C GLN A 33 -3.01 5.07 6.89
N GLY A 34 -3.16 5.78 5.78
CA GLY A 34 -4.23 6.75 5.59
C GLY A 34 -3.77 8.02 4.90
N GLU A 35 -4.71 8.79 4.39
CA GLU A 35 -4.45 10.03 3.65
C GLU A 35 -5.34 11.15 4.20
N ILE A 36 -4.82 12.37 4.19
CA ILE A 36 -5.58 13.58 4.48
C ILE A 36 -5.96 14.24 3.17
N SER A 37 -7.27 14.38 2.91
CA SER A 37 -7.78 15.10 1.75
C SER A 37 -9.02 15.90 2.14
N ASN A 38 -9.11 17.15 1.70
CA ASN A 38 -10.19 18.09 2.02
C ASN A 38 -10.56 18.13 3.53
N ALA A 39 -9.53 18.27 4.38
CA ALA A 39 -9.65 18.28 5.85
C ALA A 39 -10.30 17.03 6.46
N ARG A 40 -10.24 15.87 5.77
CA ARG A 40 -10.75 14.58 6.25
C ARG A 40 -9.64 13.53 6.25
N LEU A 41 -9.65 12.66 7.26
CA LEU A 41 -8.79 11.48 7.32
C LEU A 41 -9.50 10.30 6.67
N TYR A 42 -8.90 9.76 5.60
CA TYR A 42 -9.37 8.55 4.94
C TYR A 42 -8.52 7.37 5.41
N GLY A 43 -9.15 6.45 6.15
CA GLY A 43 -8.53 5.17 6.49
C GLY A 43 -8.46 4.25 5.27
N TYR A 44 -7.48 3.34 5.26
CA TYR A 44 -7.30 2.33 4.21
C TYR A 44 -6.94 2.85 2.80
N THR A 45 -6.51 4.11 2.66
CA THR A 45 -5.95 4.62 1.39
C THR A 45 -4.53 4.12 1.15
N GLY A 46 -4.22 3.71 -0.07
CA GLY A 46 -2.90 3.19 -0.45
C GLY A 46 -2.19 4.14 -1.41
N VAL A 47 -0.98 4.57 -1.07
CA VAL A 47 -0.12 5.36 -1.96
C VAL A 47 0.99 4.47 -2.51
N LEU A 48 1.12 4.41 -3.84
CA LEU A 48 2.22 3.72 -4.53
C LEU A 48 3.29 4.74 -4.95
N THR A 49 4.54 4.42 -4.70
CA THR A 49 5.70 5.22 -5.13
C THR A 49 6.43 4.49 -6.24
N LEU A 50 6.65 5.14 -7.38
CA LEU A 50 7.22 4.57 -8.61
C LEU A 50 8.44 5.38 -9.08
N PHE A 51 9.37 4.76 -9.81
CA PHE A 51 10.36 5.47 -10.62
C PHE A 51 9.83 5.74 -12.05
N LEU A 52 10.39 6.75 -12.72
CA LEU A 52 10.16 7.05 -14.14
C LEU A 52 11.42 6.71 -14.95
#